data_AF-A0A416DUW8-F1
#
_entry.id   AF-A0A416DUW8-F1
#
_cell.length_a   1.000
_cell.length_b   1.000
_cell.length_c   1.000
_cell.angle_alpha   90.00
_cell.angle_beta   90.00
_cell.angle_gamma   90.00
#
_symmetry.space_group_name_H-M   'P 1'
#
loop_
_entity.id
_entity.type
_entity.pdbx_description
1 polymer ?
#
loop_
_entity_poly.entity_id
_entity_poly.type
_entity_poly.pdbx_seq_one_letter_code
_entity_poly.pdbx_strand_id
1 'polypeptide(L)'
;MAVMTVYHGGYMPVEHLEIRKGRNTKDFGTGFYCTVIKEQAQRWAKRYDLADVYHSDNIEQVSDDFIREADIKQGNFDNVGECEYAIPSHWDIGKVYKRLIKSVASEKNISVVDALMEVYHSFISDKIDDYNSSVYYENPSYIFECFMQDKIL
;
A
#
# COMPACT_ATOMS: atom_id res chain seq x y z
N MET A 1 20.29 3.83 -27.01
CA MET A 1 19.61 3.76 -25.70
C MET A 1 19.96 2.42 -25.09
N ALA A 2 20.47 2.37 -23.87
CA ALA A 2 20.71 1.11 -23.18
C ALA A 2 19.35 0.52 -22.75
N VAL A 3 19.12 -0.74 -23.05
CA VAL A 3 17.94 -1.49 -22.58
C VAL A 3 18.30 -2.05 -21.21
N MET A 4 17.44 -1.81 -20.21
CA MET A 4 17.62 -2.25 -18.83
C MET A 4 16.49 -3.21 -18.48
N THR A 5 16.83 -4.43 -18.09
CA THR A 5 15.86 -5.39 -17.56
C THR A 5 15.65 -5.12 -16.08
N VAL A 6 14.38 -5.05 -15.67
CA VAL A 6 13.96 -4.94 -14.27
C VAL A 6 12.98 -6.07 -13.94
N TYR A 7 12.92 -6.45 -12.68
CA TYR A 7 12.15 -7.56 -12.16
C TYR A 7 11.19 -7.06 -11.08
N HIS A 8 9.93 -7.51 -11.16
CA HIS A 8 8.93 -7.29 -10.13
C HIS A 8 8.67 -8.59 -9.36
N GLY A 9 8.59 -8.50 -8.05
CA GLY A 9 8.16 -9.58 -7.16
C GLY A 9 6.80 -9.27 -6.55
N GLY A 10 5.78 -10.04 -6.90
CA GLY A 10 4.41 -9.87 -6.42
C GLY A 10 3.69 -11.21 -6.31
N TYR A 11 2.57 -11.20 -5.58
CA TYR A 11 1.71 -12.37 -5.41
C TYR A 11 0.84 -12.65 -6.65
N MET A 12 0.43 -11.59 -7.35
CA MET A 12 -0.44 -11.71 -8.53
C MET A 12 0.37 -11.59 -9.83
N PRO A 13 0.05 -12.41 -10.84
CA PRO A 13 0.60 -12.22 -12.18
C PRO A 13 0.11 -10.89 -12.78
N VAL A 14 1.03 -10.13 -13.37
CA VAL A 14 0.72 -8.91 -14.11
C VAL A 14 0.51 -9.28 -15.58
N GLU A 15 -0.76 -9.36 -16.01
CA GLU A 15 -1.10 -9.72 -17.40
C GLU A 15 -0.87 -8.56 -18.38
N HIS A 16 -1.14 -7.33 -17.94
CA HIS A 16 -1.01 -6.12 -18.75
C HIS A 16 -0.13 -5.09 -18.04
N LEU A 17 0.96 -4.69 -18.71
CA LEU A 17 1.90 -3.72 -18.18
C LEU A 17 1.52 -2.31 -18.65
N GLU A 18 1.31 -1.40 -17.71
CA GLU A 18 1.06 0.01 -17.99
C GLU A 18 2.16 0.88 -17.37
N ILE A 19 2.83 1.71 -18.19
CA ILE A 19 3.86 2.63 -17.71
C ILE A 19 3.24 4.02 -17.56
N ARG A 20 3.01 4.44 -16.32
CA ARG A 20 2.53 5.78 -15.97
C ARG A 20 3.67 6.63 -15.43
N LYS A 21 3.82 7.87 -15.91
CA LYS A 21 4.70 8.87 -15.26
C LYS A 21 3.95 9.49 -14.08
N GLY A 22 4.11 8.91 -12.89
CA GLY A 22 3.51 9.42 -11.65
C GLY A 22 4.32 10.56 -11.03
N ARG A 23 3.67 11.44 -10.25
CA ARG A 23 4.32 12.45 -9.41
C ARG A 23 4.67 11.96 -7.99
N ASN A 24 4.00 10.91 -7.50
CA ASN A 24 4.14 10.42 -6.12
C ASN A 24 4.59 8.95 -6.09
N THR A 25 5.58 8.64 -5.25
CA THR A 25 6.01 7.28 -4.92
C THR A 25 5.17 6.76 -3.76
N LYS A 26 3.94 6.29 -4.04
CA LYS A 26 3.16 5.57 -3.02
C LYS A 26 3.60 4.12 -2.98
N ASP A 27 3.87 3.63 -1.77
CA ASP A 27 4.25 2.24 -1.54
C ASP A 27 3.10 1.24 -1.79
N PHE A 28 1.86 1.76 -1.82
CA PHE A 28 0.63 1.02 -2.10
C PHE A 28 -0.19 1.64 -3.26
N GLY A 29 0.40 2.51 -4.08
CA GLY A 29 -0.27 3.11 -5.23
C GLY A 29 -0.45 2.14 -6.40
N THR A 30 -1.04 2.61 -7.52
CA THR A 30 -1.15 1.85 -8.78
C THR A 30 0.22 1.71 -9.43
N GLY A 31 1.02 0.77 -8.93
CA GLY A 31 2.37 0.50 -9.40
C GLY A 31 2.97 -0.66 -8.63
N PHE A 32 4.11 -1.14 -9.10
CA PHE A 32 4.79 -2.24 -8.47
C PHE A 32 6.29 -2.01 -8.45
N TYR A 33 6.93 -2.38 -7.33
CA TYR A 33 8.36 -2.22 -7.20
C TYR A 33 9.10 -3.12 -8.17
N CYS A 34 10.09 -2.52 -8.80
CA CYS A 34 10.99 -3.15 -9.74
C CYS A 34 12.41 -3.07 -9.20
N THR A 35 13.17 -4.14 -9.33
CA THR A 35 14.60 -4.21 -8.98
C THR A 35 15.38 -4.78 -10.16
N VAL A 36 16.66 -4.43 -10.30
CA VAL A 36 17.56 -5.09 -11.27
C VAL A 36 18.04 -6.45 -10.78
N ILE A 37 17.83 -6.76 -9.50
CA ILE A 37 18.31 -7.98 -8.85
C ILE A 37 17.19 -9.02 -8.87
N LYS A 38 17.31 -10.02 -9.75
CA LYS A 38 16.28 -11.05 -9.94
C LYS A 38 15.97 -11.82 -8.65
N GLU A 39 17.00 -12.15 -7.87
CA GLU A 39 16.88 -12.90 -6.62
C GLU A 39 16.06 -12.13 -5.58
N GLN A 40 16.19 -10.80 -5.56
CA GLN A 40 15.42 -9.93 -4.67
C GLN A 40 13.93 -9.92 -5.05
N ALA A 41 13.61 -9.82 -6.34
CA ALA A 41 12.22 -9.91 -6.81
C ALA A 41 11.59 -11.27 -6.47
N GLN A 42 12.33 -12.38 -6.64
CA GLN A 42 11.85 -13.70 -6.25
C GLN A 42 11.58 -13.81 -4.74
N ARG A 43 12.40 -13.18 -3.89
CA ARG A 43 12.14 -13.13 -2.44
C ARG A 43 10.90 -12.30 -2.11
N TRP A 44 10.72 -11.15 -2.75
CA TRP A 44 9.54 -10.31 -2.55
C TRP A 44 8.23 -11.04 -2.86
N ALA A 45 8.22 -11.87 -3.92
CA ALA A 45 7.07 -12.70 -4.28
C ALA A 45 6.74 -13.74 -3.19
N LYS A 46 7.75 -14.31 -2.53
CA LYS A 46 7.59 -15.32 -1.46
C LYS A 46 7.12 -14.75 -0.11
N ARG A 47 7.08 -13.43 0.06
CA ARG A 47 6.67 -12.81 1.34
C ARG A 47 5.25 -13.21 1.74
N TYR A 48 4.36 -13.39 0.76
CA TYR A 48 2.98 -13.77 1.00
C TYR A 48 2.85 -15.22 1.47
N ASP A 49 3.66 -16.13 0.94
CA ASP A 49 3.68 -17.54 1.36
C ASP A 49 4.20 -17.73 2.79
N LEU A 50 4.99 -16.77 3.29
CA LEU A 50 5.60 -16.79 4.62
C LEU A 50 4.90 -15.87 5.63
N ALA A 51 3.79 -15.24 5.26
CA ALA A 51 3.08 -14.28 6.12
C ALA A 51 2.74 -14.88 7.50
N ASP A 52 2.34 -16.15 7.54
CA ASP A 52 2.00 -16.87 8.78
C ASP A 52 3.21 -17.05 9.72
N VAL A 53 4.43 -17.10 9.18
CA VAL A 53 5.67 -17.21 9.97
C VAL A 53 6.09 -15.84 10.50
N TYR A 54 6.01 -14.81 9.66
CA TYR A 54 6.42 -13.44 10.01
C TYR A 54 5.44 -12.71 10.93
N HIS A 55 4.20 -13.20 11.09
CA HIS A 55 3.20 -12.62 12.01
C HIS A 55 3.58 -12.71 13.51
N SER A 56 4.64 -13.44 13.86
CA SER A 56 5.15 -13.51 15.25
C SER A 56 6.24 -12.49 15.55
N ASP A 57 6.81 -11.86 14.53
CA ASP A 57 7.95 -10.95 14.68
C ASP A 57 7.49 -9.48 14.74
N ASN A 58 8.31 -8.64 15.37
CA ASN A 58 8.04 -7.20 15.44
C ASN A 58 8.17 -6.59 14.04
N ILE A 59 7.17 -5.80 13.62
CA ILE A 59 7.13 -5.19 12.28
C ILE A 59 8.35 -4.29 11.98
N GLU A 60 8.88 -3.59 12.98
CA GLU A 60 10.10 -2.77 12.85
C GLU A 60 11.31 -3.66 12.59
N GLN A 61 11.43 -4.77 13.32
CA GLN A 61 12.52 -5.72 13.13
C GLN A 61 12.47 -6.36 11.75
N VAL A 62 11.28 -6.77 11.29
CA VAL A 62 11.11 -7.32 9.94
C VAL A 62 11.54 -6.29 8.90
N SER A 63 11.12 -5.03 9.04
CA SER A 63 11.52 -3.92 8.16
C SER A 63 13.04 -3.72 8.14
N ASP A 64 13.67 -3.62 9.30
CA ASP A 64 15.12 -3.42 9.45
C ASP A 64 15.94 -4.56 8.83
N ASP A 65 15.49 -5.80 9.02
CA ASP A 65 16.12 -6.98 8.43
C ASP A 65 16.11 -6.91 6.91
N PHE A 66 14.99 -6.51 6.31
CA PHE A 66 14.90 -6.32 4.85
C PHE A 66 15.77 -5.16 4.36
N ILE A 67 15.76 -4.02 5.03
CA ILE A 67 16.59 -2.85 4.66
C ILE A 67 18.07 -3.25 4.62
N ARG A 68 18.51 -3.95 5.67
CA ARG A 68 19.89 -4.42 5.82
C ARG A 68 20.26 -5.47 4.79
N GLU A 69 19.43 -6.48 4.59
CA GLU A 69 19.68 -7.54 3.60
C GLU A 69 19.72 -7.00 2.16
N ALA A 70 18.87 -6.02 1.85
CA ALA A 70 18.77 -5.42 0.53
C ALA A 70 19.78 -4.30 0.26
N ASP A 71 20.65 -3.96 1.23
CA ASP A 71 21.58 -2.82 1.18
C ASP A 71 20.88 -1.50 0.78
N ILE A 72 19.65 -1.29 1.29
CA ILE A 72 18.88 -0.09 1.00
C ILE A 72 19.49 1.07 1.79
N LYS A 73 19.93 2.10 1.07
CA LYS A 73 20.52 3.30 1.69
C LYS A 73 19.46 4.30 2.10
N GLN A 74 19.70 4.96 3.22
CA GLN A 74 18.86 6.05 3.71
C GLN A 74 18.90 7.22 2.71
N GLY A 75 17.71 7.68 2.29
CA GLY A 75 17.56 8.83 1.40
C GLY A 75 17.48 10.16 2.16
N ASN A 76 17.31 11.26 1.42
CA ASN A 76 17.19 12.63 1.95
C ASN A 76 15.73 13.15 1.96
N PHE A 77 14.74 12.25 2.02
CA PHE A 77 13.33 12.63 2.05
C PHE A 77 12.85 12.75 3.50
N ASP A 78 12.13 13.82 3.82
CA ASP A 78 11.46 14.01 5.11
C ASP A 78 9.97 14.29 4.86
N ASN A 79 9.27 13.23 4.50
CA ASN A 79 7.82 13.26 4.31
C ASN A 79 7.07 13.58 5.61
N VAL A 80 7.71 13.45 6.77
CA VAL A 80 7.10 13.74 8.07
C VAL A 80 7.14 15.23 8.39
N GLY A 81 8.29 15.88 8.17
CA GLY A 81 8.47 17.31 8.36
C GLY A 81 7.73 18.19 7.35
N GLU A 82 7.33 17.64 6.20
CA GLU A 82 6.61 18.36 5.14
C GLU A 82 5.07 18.41 5.34
N CYS A 83 4.50 17.69 6.30
CA CYS A 83 3.06 17.64 6.52
C CYS A 83 2.53 18.83 7.36
N GLU A 84 1.37 19.37 6.96
CA GLU A 84 0.69 20.45 7.70
C GLU A 84 -0.01 19.95 8.98
N TYR A 85 -0.39 18.67 9.00
CA TYR A 85 -1.07 18.02 10.12
C TYR A 85 -0.21 16.92 10.76
N ALA A 86 -0.56 16.57 12.01
CA ALA A 86 0.08 15.45 12.71
C ALA A 86 -0.19 14.14 11.95
N ILE A 87 0.89 13.52 11.47
CA ILE A 87 0.80 12.28 10.71
C ILE A 87 0.28 11.16 11.62
N PRO A 88 -0.83 10.51 11.25
CA PRO A 88 -1.35 9.39 12.00
C PRO A 88 -0.36 8.22 12.01
N SER A 89 -0.31 7.46 13.10
CA SER A 89 0.53 6.27 13.15
C SER A 89 0.02 5.21 12.17
N HIS A 90 0.89 4.26 11.78
CA HIS A 90 0.51 3.09 11.00
C HIS A 90 -0.71 2.34 11.60
N TRP A 91 -0.84 2.35 12.93
CA TRP A 91 -1.97 1.76 13.63
C TRP A 91 -3.28 2.51 13.40
N ASP A 92 -3.23 3.84 13.29
CA ASP A 92 -4.42 4.65 13.17
C ASP A 92 -4.96 4.60 11.73
N ILE A 93 -4.08 4.68 10.73
CA ILE A 93 -4.41 4.43 9.33
C ILE A 93 -4.94 3.01 9.14
N GLY A 94 -4.26 2.01 9.71
CA GLY A 94 -4.69 0.62 9.64
C GLY A 94 -6.10 0.39 10.19
N LYS A 95 -6.52 1.12 11.23
CA LYS A 95 -7.89 1.05 11.76
C LYS A 95 -8.92 1.60 10.77
N VAL A 96 -8.59 2.67 10.02
CA VAL A 96 -9.49 3.24 9.01
C VAL A 96 -9.72 2.25 7.88
N TYR A 97 -8.64 1.76 7.26
CA TYR A 97 -8.72 0.75 6.19
C TYR A 97 -9.42 -0.53 6.66
N LYS A 98 -9.08 -1.05 7.84
CA LYS A 98 -9.71 -2.26 8.39
C LYS A 98 -11.22 -2.11 8.50
N ARG A 99 -11.73 -0.96 8.95
CA ARG A 99 -13.17 -0.72 9.07
C ARG A 99 -13.81 -0.68 7.69
N LEU A 100 -13.22 0.08 6.76
CA LEU A 100 -13.71 0.19 5.39
C LEU A 100 -13.76 -1.17 4.70
N ILE A 101 -12.66 -1.94 4.71
CA ILE A 101 -12.56 -3.27 4.08
C ILE A 101 -13.62 -4.21 4.65
N LYS A 102 -13.81 -4.21 5.98
CA LYS A 102 -14.85 -5.06 6.61
C LYS A 102 -16.26 -4.64 6.20
N SER A 103 -16.54 -3.34 6.10
CA SER A 103 -17.84 -2.86 5.62
C SER A 103 -18.08 -3.23 4.16
N VAL A 104 -17.08 -3.07 3.29
CA VAL A 104 -17.17 -3.43 1.87
C VAL A 104 -17.35 -4.94 1.69
N ALA A 105 -16.57 -5.76 2.41
CA ALA A 105 -16.72 -7.21 2.37
C ALA A 105 -18.13 -7.66 2.78
N SER A 106 -18.69 -7.05 3.83
CA SER A 106 -20.04 -7.34 4.31
C SER A 106 -21.12 -6.89 3.33
N GLU A 107 -21.02 -5.68 2.79
CA GLU A 107 -22.05 -5.10 1.91
C GLU A 107 -22.08 -5.80 0.54
N LYS A 108 -20.91 -6.04 -0.05
CA LYS A 108 -20.78 -6.68 -1.37
C LYS A 108 -20.82 -8.21 -1.29
N ASN A 109 -20.80 -8.79 -0.09
CA ASN A 109 -20.75 -10.23 0.15
C ASN A 109 -19.57 -10.91 -0.59
N ILE A 110 -18.38 -10.32 -0.45
CA ILE A 110 -17.12 -10.80 -1.04
C ILE A 110 -16.12 -11.19 0.06
N SER A 111 -15.04 -11.89 -0.31
CA SER A 111 -14.01 -12.23 0.66
C SER A 111 -13.31 -10.97 1.17
N VAL A 112 -12.71 -11.04 2.37
CA VAL A 112 -11.93 -9.92 2.93
C VAL A 112 -10.74 -9.58 2.04
N VAL A 113 -10.16 -10.57 1.35
CA VAL A 113 -9.05 -10.37 0.41
C VAL A 113 -9.52 -9.59 -0.81
N ASP A 114 -10.66 -9.96 -1.39
CA ASP A 114 -11.22 -9.25 -2.55
C ASP A 114 -11.59 -7.81 -2.19
N ALA A 115 -12.23 -7.61 -1.02
CA ALA A 115 -12.56 -6.28 -0.51
C ALA A 115 -11.31 -5.43 -0.24
N LEU A 116 -10.24 -6.04 0.27
CA LEU A 116 -8.95 -5.37 0.44
C LEU A 116 -8.43 -4.88 -0.92
N MET A 117 -8.40 -5.75 -1.92
CA MET A 117 -7.94 -5.38 -3.27
C MET A 117 -8.81 -4.28 -3.89
N GLU A 118 -10.14 -4.34 -3.75
CA GLU A 118 -11.03 -3.29 -4.26
C GLU A 118 -10.80 -1.95 -3.58
N VAL A 119 -10.67 -1.93 -2.25
CA VAL A 119 -10.45 -0.68 -1.49
C VAL A 119 -9.14 -0.02 -1.88
N TYR A 120 -8.04 -0.79 -1.91
CA TYR A 120 -6.71 -0.25 -2.25
C TYR A 120 -6.60 0.21 -3.71
N HIS A 121 -7.39 -0.35 -4.63
CA HIS A 121 -7.40 0.08 -6.03
C HIS A 121 -8.42 1.19 -6.33
N SER A 122 -9.16 1.67 -5.33
CA SER A 122 -10.18 2.72 -5.52
C SER A 122 -9.64 4.13 -5.25
N PHE A 123 -10.36 5.15 -5.73
CA PHE A 123 -9.99 6.55 -5.54
C PHE A 123 -9.93 6.95 -4.05
N ILE A 124 -10.64 6.24 -3.16
CA ILE A 124 -10.72 6.59 -1.74
C ILE A 124 -9.38 6.37 -1.04
N SER A 125 -8.60 5.37 -1.48
CA SER A 125 -7.26 5.12 -0.93
C SER A 125 -6.37 6.34 -1.15
N ASP A 126 -6.51 7.00 -2.31
CA ASP A 126 -5.75 8.21 -2.58
C ASP A 126 -6.07 9.37 -1.64
N LYS A 127 -7.32 9.42 -1.16
CA LYS A 127 -7.81 10.45 -0.25
C LYS A 127 -7.49 10.15 1.20
N ILE A 128 -7.59 8.89 1.62
CA ILE A 128 -7.22 8.46 2.97
C ILE A 128 -5.72 8.65 3.22
N ASP A 129 -4.90 8.36 2.21
CA ASP A 129 -3.44 8.49 2.29
C ASP A 129 -2.93 9.93 2.03
N ASP A 130 -3.84 10.87 1.75
CA ASP A 130 -3.51 12.29 1.67
C ASP A 130 -3.66 12.92 3.05
N TYR A 131 -2.55 12.92 3.81
CA TYR A 131 -2.48 13.50 5.16
C TYR A 131 -2.60 15.03 5.19
N ASN A 132 -2.68 15.68 4.02
CA ASN A 132 -3.04 17.10 3.91
C ASN A 132 -4.54 17.30 3.64
N SER A 133 -5.33 16.22 3.57
CA SER A 133 -6.78 16.25 3.40
C SER A 133 -7.52 15.81 4.68
N SER A 134 -8.76 16.28 4.85
CA SER A 134 -9.57 15.90 6.02
C SER A 134 -10.10 14.48 5.97
N VAL A 135 -10.00 13.78 4.83
CA VAL A 135 -10.73 12.52 4.57
C VAL A 135 -10.37 11.43 5.57
N TYR A 136 -9.11 11.35 6.00
CA TYR A 136 -8.68 10.43 7.04
C TYR A 136 -9.40 10.67 8.39
N TYR A 137 -9.73 11.92 8.70
CA TYR A 137 -10.39 12.33 9.94
C TYR A 137 -11.93 12.22 9.88
N GLU A 138 -12.50 11.92 8.72
CA GLU A 138 -13.94 11.77 8.54
C GLU A 138 -14.47 10.51 9.23
N ASN A 139 -15.78 10.48 9.49
CA ASN A 139 -16.38 9.33 10.14
C ASN A 139 -16.40 8.10 9.21
N PRO A 140 -16.34 6.87 9.74
CA PRO A 140 -16.29 5.66 8.92
C PRO A 140 -17.45 5.51 7.93
N SER A 141 -18.65 5.97 8.29
CA SER A 141 -19.81 5.92 7.40
C SER A 141 -19.64 6.83 6.19
N TYR A 142 -19.09 8.04 6.37
CA TYR A 142 -18.84 8.95 5.25
C TYR A 142 -17.82 8.35 4.28
N ILE A 143 -16.71 7.82 4.78
CA ILE A 143 -15.67 7.19 3.95
C ILE A 143 -16.26 6.00 3.17
N PHE A 144 -17.09 5.19 3.82
CA PHE A 144 -17.78 4.07 3.18
C PHE A 144 -18.75 4.52 2.08
N GLU A 145 -19.58 5.53 2.35
CA GLU A 145 -20.50 6.08 1.35
C GLU A 145 -19.75 6.69 0.15
N CYS A 146 -18.65 7.40 0.40
CA CYS A 146 -17.81 7.94 -0.66
C CYS A 146 -17.22 6.83 -1.54
N PHE A 147 -16.76 5.73 -0.92
CA PHE A 147 -16.30 4.54 -1.65
C PHE A 147 -17.41 3.92 -2.50
N MET A 148 -18.60 3.73 -1.93
CA MET A 148 -19.73 3.11 -2.65
C MET A 148 -20.26 3.97 -3.80
N GLN A 149 -20.19 5.30 -3.68
CA GLN A 149 -20.66 6.25 -4.69
C GLN A 149 -19.58 6.70 -5.68
N ASP A 150 -18.33 6.23 -5.53
CA ASP A 150 -17.17 6.60 -6.35
C ASP A 150 -16.92 8.12 -6.44
N LYS A 151 -17.20 8.86 -5.34
CA LYS A 151 -17.00 10.32 -5.23
C LYS A 151 -16.95 10.80 -3.77
N ILE A 152 -16.33 11.96 -3.55
CA ILE A 152 -16.43 12.70 -2.29
C ILE A 152 -17.80 13.39 -2.21
N LEU A 153 -18.46 13.29 -1.05
CA LEU A 153 -19.78 13.85 -0.76
C LEU A 153 -19.72 15.24 -0.12
#